data_AF-W1X0L7-F1
#
_entry.id   AF-W1X0L7-F1
#
_cell.length_a   1.000
_cell.length_b   1.000
_cell.length_c   1.000
_cell.angle_alpha   90.00
_cell.angle_beta   90.00
_cell.angle_gamma   90.00
#
_symmetry.space_group_name_H-M   'P 1'
#
loop_
_entity.id
_entity.type
_entity.pdbx_description
1 polymer ?
#
loop_
_entity_poly.entity_id
_entity_poly.type
_entity_poly.pdbx_seq_one_letter_code
_entity_poly.pdbx_strand_id
1 'polypeptide(L)'
;HNLIGDYNLDPNLNFVGLAADGGFAKYCVLDGDLVHVIPDSLSYEQAALTEPAAVAVYAVRQSALKTGDTAVIFGLGPIGLLIVEALRAAGASKIYAVELSPERQAKAEELGAIVVRPEEG
;
A
#
# COMPACT_ATOMS: atom_id res chain seq x y z
N HIS A 1 14.85 19.07 -12.58
CA HIS A 1 13.76 20.03 -12.31
C HIS A 1 12.76 20.05 -13.47
N ASN A 2 11.76 19.15 -13.48
CA ASN A 2 10.54 19.22 -14.30
C ASN A 2 9.54 18.05 -14.06
N LEU A 3 9.67 17.27 -12.98
CA LEU A 3 8.81 16.11 -12.68
C LEU A 3 7.76 16.44 -11.60
N ILE A 4 7.11 17.60 -11.70
CA ILE A 4 6.05 17.97 -10.75
C ILE A 4 4.90 16.97 -10.90
N GLY A 5 4.65 16.19 -9.85
CA GLY A 5 3.66 15.11 -9.84
C GLY A 5 4.23 13.71 -10.10
N ASP A 6 5.42 13.61 -10.69
CA ASP A 6 6.06 12.35 -11.11
C ASP A 6 7.49 12.21 -10.52
N TYR A 7 7.74 12.80 -9.35
CA TYR A 7 9.06 12.80 -8.71
C TYR A 7 9.60 11.38 -8.45
N ASN A 8 8.70 10.40 -8.29
CA ASN A 8 9.03 8.98 -8.15
C ASN A 8 9.72 8.37 -9.39
N LEU A 9 9.78 9.10 -10.51
CA LEU A 9 10.45 8.70 -11.74
C LEU A 9 11.79 9.44 -11.98
N ASP A 10 12.23 10.31 -11.05
CA ASP A 10 13.52 11.00 -11.21
C ASP A 10 14.68 9.97 -11.13
N PRO A 11 15.53 9.87 -12.17
CA PRO A 11 16.66 8.94 -12.15
C PRO A 11 17.71 9.26 -11.08
N ASN A 12 17.67 10.47 -10.50
CA ASN A 12 18.53 10.89 -9.40
C ASN A 12 17.85 10.78 -8.03
N LEU A 13 16.62 10.24 -7.96
CA LEU A 13 15.91 10.06 -6.70
C LEU A 13 16.66 9.04 -5.83
N ASN A 14 16.94 9.43 -4.59
CA ASN A 14 17.50 8.56 -3.57
C ASN A 14 16.39 8.17 -2.58
N PHE A 15 16.36 6.89 -2.19
CA PHE A 15 15.42 6.38 -1.19
C PHE A 15 16.08 6.26 0.18
N VAL A 16 15.39 6.77 1.21
CA VAL A 16 15.76 6.59 2.61
C VAL A 16 15.78 5.09 2.95
N GLY A 17 16.86 4.62 3.57
CA GLY A 17 17.05 3.20 3.88
C GLY A 17 17.53 2.33 2.72
N LEU A 18 17.80 2.90 1.54
CA LEU A 18 18.39 2.20 0.40
C LEU A 18 19.66 2.90 -0.10
N ALA A 19 19.54 4.15 -0.54
CA ALA A 19 20.65 4.97 -1.05
C ALA A 19 21.26 5.88 0.03
N ALA A 20 20.59 5.96 1.19
CA ALA A 20 21.04 6.63 2.40
C ALA A 20 20.59 5.82 3.63
N ASP A 21 21.17 6.09 4.79
CA ASP A 21 20.76 5.47 6.05
C ASP A 21 19.27 5.75 6.35
N GLY A 22 18.60 4.78 6.96
CA GLY A 22 17.16 4.83 7.23
C GLY A 22 16.79 4.63 8.70
N GLY A 23 15.52 4.33 8.93
CA GLY A 23 14.93 4.24 10.27
C GLY A 23 15.27 2.98 11.07
N PHE A 24 16.09 2.05 10.56
CA PHE A 24 16.57 0.88 11.32
C PHE A 24 17.73 1.23 12.26
N ALA A 25 17.57 2.33 12.99
CA ALA A 25 18.51 2.89 13.94
C ALA A 25 17.73 3.68 15.01
N LYS A 26 18.37 3.99 16.14
CA LYS A 26 17.75 4.85 17.18
C LYS A 26 17.46 6.27 16.69
N TYR A 27 18.25 6.75 15.72
CA TYR A 27 18.14 8.07 15.11
C TYR A 27 18.51 7.97 13.63
N CYS A 28 17.90 8.80 12.79
CA CYS A 28 18.26 8.99 11.39
C CYS A 28 18.20 10.47 11.02
N VAL A 29 18.93 10.88 9.99
CA VAL A 29 18.92 12.25 9.46
C VAL A 29 18.11 12.23 8.17
N LEU A 30 17.07 13.06 8.11
CA LEU A 30 16.17 13.16 6.97
C LEU A 30 16.09 14.62 6.52
N ASP A 31 15.76 14.81 5.24
CA ASP A 31 15.29 16.11 4.75
C ASP A 31 13.96 16.45 5.45
N GLY A 32 13.81 17.71 5.87
CA GLY A 32 12.60 18.18 6.55
C GLY A 32 11.34 18.03 5.68
N ASP A 33 11.49 18.09 4.36
CA ASP A 33 10.39 17.93 3.41
C ASP A 33 9.84 16.48 3.38
N LEU A 34 10.60 15.50 3.88
CA LEU A 34 10.19 14.09 3.98
C LEU A 34 9.56 13.75 5.34
N VAL A 35 9.50 14.71 6.27
CA VAL A 35 9.01 14.48 7.64
C VAL A 35 7.54 14.85 7.73
N HIS A 36 6.72 13.87 8.14
CA HIS A 36 5.29 14.07 8.39
C HIS A 36 5.00 13.95 9.90
N VAL A 37 4.19 14.88 10.42
CA VAL A 37 3.74 14.84 11.82
C VAL A 37 2.75 13.69 11.98
N ILE A 38 3.04 12.79 12.93
CA ILE A 38 2.14 11.70 13.30
C ILE A 38 0.98 12.29 14.12
N PRO A 39 -0.28 12.14 13.68
CA PRO A 39 -1.43 12.58 14.47
C PRO A 39 -1.56 11.78 15.76
N ASP A 40 -2.03 12.41 16.84
CA ASP A 40 -2.26 11.76 18.15
C ASP A 40 -3.24 10.58 18.10
N SER A 41 -4.06 10.50 17.05
CA SER A 41 -5.01 9.40 16.83
C SER A 41 -4.37 8.12 16.29
N LEU A 42 -3.09 8.14 15.89
CA LEU A 42 -2.39 6.98 15.35
C LEU A 42 -1.35 6.46 16.35
N SER A 43 -1.31 5.13 16.52
CA SER A 43 -0.18 4.49 17.19
C SER A 43 1.08 4.54 16.32
N TYR A 44 2.26 4.32 16.91
CA TYR A 44 3.50 4.25 16.14
C TYR A 44 3.51 3.08 15.16
N GLU A 45 2.89 1.95 15.52
CA GLU A 45 2.76 0.79 14.63
C GLU A 45 1.89 1.12 13.41
N GLN A 46 0.82 1.90 13.58
CA GLN A 46 -0.01 2.36 12.47
C GLN A 46 0.73 3.39 11.61
N ALA A 47 1.44 4.32 12.24
CA ALA A 47 2.25 5.32 11.54
C ALA A 47 3.40 4.66 10.74
N ALA A 48 3.96 3.54 11.21
CA ALA A 48 4.96 2.78 10.47
C ALA A 48 4.43 2.22 9.14
N LEU A 49 3.11 2.10 8.97
CA LEU A 49 2.48 1.66 7.72
C LEU A 49 2.26 2.80 6.72
N THR A 50 2.62 4.05 7.03
CA THR A 50 2.36 5.20 6.15
C THR A 50 2.99 5.02 4.77
N GLU A 51 4.25 4.62 4.68
CA GLU A 51 4.93 4.39 3.40
C GLU A 51 4.27 3.28 2.57
N PRO A 52 4.09 2.05 3.08
CA PRO A 52 3.49 0.99 2.27
C PRO A 52 2.02 1.26 1.94
N ALA A 53 1.30 2.01 2.78
CA ALA A 53 -0.07 2.46 2.47
C ALA A 53 -0.08 3.49 1.33
N ALA A 54 0.89 4.41 1.29
CA ALA A 54 1.04 5.36 0.19
C ALA A 54 1.29 4.63 -1.14
N VAL A 55 2.12 3.57 -1.14
CA VAL A 55 2.33 2.70 -2.31
C VAL A 55 1.02 2.06 -2.76
N ALA A 56 0.23 1.51 -1.83
CA ALA A 56 -1.07 0.91 -2.16
C ALA A 56 -2.06 1.92 -2.76
N VAL A 57 -2.19 3.11 -2.17
CA VAL A 57 -3.04 4.19 -2.71
C VAL A 57 -2.58 4.63 -4.09
N TYR A 58 -1.28 4.76 -4.30
CA TYR A 58 -0.72 5.08 -5.62
C TYR A 58 -1.07 4.00 -6.64
N ALA A 59 -0.90 2.72 -6.30
CA ALA A 59 -1.26 1.60 -7.18
C ALA A 59 -2.74 1.62 -7.59
N VAL A 60 -3.66 1.91 -6.65
CA VAL A 60 -5.10 2.04 -6.95
C VAL A 60 -5.38 3.25 -7.84
N ARG A 61 -4.66 4.37 -7.69
CA ARG A 61 -4.79 5.52 -8.60
C ARG A 61 -4.32 5.17 -10.01
N GLN A 62 -3.22 4.42 -10.13
CA GLN A 62 -2.67 4.00 -11.42
C GLN A 62 -3.55 2.97 -12.14
N SER A 63 -4.35 2.18 -11.41
CA SER A 63 -5.30 1.24 -12.04
C SER A 63 -6.49 1.94 -12.72
N ALA A 64 -6.64 3.25 -12.53
CA ALA A 64 -7.76 4.05 -13.02
C ALA A 64 -9.14 3.54 -12.56
N LEU A 65 -9.19 2.88 -11.39
CA LEU A 65 -10.43 2.41 -10.76
C LEU A 65 -11.44 3.56 -10.63
N LYS A 66 -12.68 3.28 -11.01
CA LYS A 66 -13.83 4.16 -10.72
C LYS A 66 -14.68 3.56 -9.60
N THR A 67 -15.36 4.41 -8.85
CA THR A 67 -16.32 3.95 -7.84
C THR A 67 -17.37 3.04 -8.49
N GLY A 68 -17.60 1.88 -7.88
CA GLY A 68 -18.48 0.83 -8.39
C GLY A 68 -17.76 -0.23 -9.23
N ASP A 69 -16.51 -0.01 -9.65
CA ASP A 69 -15.76 -1.02 -10.39
C ASP A 69 -15.45 -2.26 -9.53
N THR A 70 -15.23 -3.38 -10.21
CA THR A 70 -14.72 -4.61 -9.60
C THR A 70 -13.22 -4.71 -9.87
N ALA A 71 -12.46 -5.11 -8.86
CA ALA A 71 -11.02 -5.29 -8.94
C ALA A 71 -10.62 -6.73 -8.57
N VAL A 72 -9.45 -7.15 -9.06
CA VAL A 72 -8.80 -8.40 -8.66
C VAL A 72 -7.36 -8.13 -8.24
N ILE A 73 -6.92 -8.74 -7.15
CA ILE A 73 -5.54 -8.67 -6.65
C ILE A 73 -4.92 -10.06 -6.74
N PHE A 74 -3.72 -10.14 -7.30
CA PHE A 74 -2.90 -11.34 -7.32
C PHE A 74 -1.78 -11.21 -6.29
N GLY A 75 -1.84 -12.01 -5.22
CA GLY A 75 -0.91 -11.97 -4.09
C GLY A 75 -1.33 -10.99 -3.00
N LEU A 76 -1.53 -11.53 -1.79
CA LEU A 76 -2.06 -10.83 -0.61
C LEU A 76 -0.99 -10.80 0.50
N GLY A 77 0.23 -10.45 0.12
CA GLY A 77 1.26 -10.01 1.07
C GLY A 77 0.90 -8.65 1.70
N PRO A 78 1.80 -8.04 2.50
CA PRO A 78 1.52 -6.77 3.18
C PRO A 78 0.98 -5.66 2.26
N ILE A 79 1.60 -5.47 1.09
CA ILE A 79 1.13 -4.47 0.10
C ILE A 79 -0.23 -4.86 -0.48
N GLY A 80 -0.45 -6.13 -0.83
CA GLY A 80 -1.72 -6.59 -1.38
C GLY A 80 -2.89 -6.39 -0.41
N LEU A 81 -2.67 -6.64 0.89
CA LEU A 81 -3.65 -6.38 1.95
C LEU A 81 -3.95 -4.88 2.08
N LEU A 82 -2.94 -4.02 1.99
CA LEU A 82 -3.15 -2.56 1.97
C LEU A 82 -3.87 -2.09 0.70
N ILE A 83 -3.68 -2.77 -0.44
CA ILE A 83 -4.43 -2.51 -1.67
C ILE A 83 -5.91 -2.89 -1.49
N VAL A 84 -6.25 -3.95 -0.76
CA VAL A 84 -7.66 -4.26 -0.42
C VAL A 84 -8.32 -3.07 0.28
N GLU A 85 -7.67 -2.56 1.34
CA GLU A 85 -8.16 -1.39 2.08
C GLU A 85 -8.27 -0.14 1.19
N ALA A 86 -7.25 0.12 0.36
CA ALA A 86 -7.26 1.27 -0.56
C ALA A 86 -8.37 1.16 -1.62
N LEU A 87 -8.63 -0.03 -2.18
CA LEU A 87 -9.73 -0.27 -3.12
C LEU A 87 -11.10 -0.06 -2.47
N ARG A 88 -11.27 -0.50 -1.22
CA ARG A 88 -12.51 -0.26 -0.46
C ARG A 88 -12.72 1.23 -0.22
N ALA A 89 -11.67 1.93 0.23
CA ALA A 89 -11.73 3.38 0.42
C ALA A 89 -12.03 4.14 -0.88
N ALA A 90 -11.54 3.64 -2.02
CA ALA A 90 -11.83 4.20 -3.35
C ALA A 90 -13.23 3.84 -3.89
N GLY A 91 -13.96 2.96 -3.22
CA GLY A 91 -15.33 2.60 -3.56
C GLY A 91 -15.47 1.47 -4.58
N ALA A 92 -14.53 0.52 -4.64
CA ALA A 92 -14.71 -0.71 -5.39
C ALA A 92 -15.96 -1.47 -4.91
N SER A 93 -16.77 -2.00 -5.84
CA SER A 93 -17.97 -2.77 -5.50
C SER A 93 -17.65 -4.20 -5.07
N LYS A 94 -16.64 -4.80 -5.68
CA LYS A 94 -16.14 -6.15 -5.38
C LYS A 94 -14.63 -6.18 -5.53
N ILE A 95 -13.97 -6.90 -4.64
CA ILE A 95 -12.52 -7.09 -4.65
C ILE A 95 -12.27 -8.58 -4.59
N TYR A 96 -11.78 -9.17 -5.67
CA TYR A 96 -11.38 -10.57 -5.72
C TYR A 96 -9.90 -10.71 -5.34
N ALA A 97 -9.57 -11.77 -4.60
CA ALA A 97 -8.21 -12.04 -4.14
C ALA A 97 -7.76 -13.42 -4.62
N VAL A 98 -6.62 -13.48 -5.29
CA VAL A 98 -5.93 -14.72 -5.66
C VAL A 98 -4.69 -14.85 -4.79
N GLU A 99 -4.72 -15.78 -3.82
CA GLU A 99 -3.65 -16.01 -2.85
C GLU A 99 -3.59 -17.50 -2.51
N LEU A 100 -2.39 -18.03 -2.24
CA LEU A 100 -2.18 -19.45 -1.91
C LEU A 100 -2.12 -19.69 -0.40
N SER A 101 -1.61 -18.74 0.38
CA SER A 101 -1.47 -18.86 1.82
C SER A 101 -2.84 -18.76 2.52
N PRO A 102 -3.29 -19.80 3.26
CA PRO A 102 -4.57 -19.75 3.96
C PRO A 102 -4.66 -18.64 5.00
N GLU A 103 -3.54 -18.31 5.66
CA GLU A 103 -3.47 -17.21 6.62
C GLU A 103 -3.73 -15.86 5.95
N ARG A 104 -3.12 -15.63 4.79
CA ARG A 104 -3.32 -14.39 4.01
C ARG A 104 -4.70 -14.33 3.37
N GLN A 105 -5.24 -15.46 2.95
CA GLN A 105 -6.63 -15.56 2.49
C GLN A 105 -7.60 -15.13 3.59
N ALA A 106 -7.48 -15.71 4.79
CA ALA A 106 -8.31 -15.36 5.93
C ALA A 106 -8.19 -13.86 6.26
N LYS A 107 -6.97 -13.31 6.23
CA LYS A 107 -6.78 -11.88 6.44
C LYS A 107 -7.43 -11.03 5.35
N ALA A 108 -7.33 -11.42 4.08
CA ALA A 108 -7.98 -10.71 2.99
C ALA A 108 -9.52 -10.72 3.12
N GLU A 109 -10.10 -11.84 3.54
CA GLU A 109 -11.55 -11.97 3.82
C GLU A 109 -11.98 -11.04 4.97
N GLU A 110 -11.20 -10.96 6.06
CA GLU A 110 -11.46 -10.00 7.15
C GLU A 110 -11.48 -8.54 6.67
N LEU A 111 -10.61 -8.21 5.71
CA LEU A 111 -10.53 -6.86 5.12
C LEU A 111 -11.60 -6.63 4.04
N GLY A 112 -12.42 -7.64 3.70
CA GLY A 112 -13.56 -7.52 2.78
C GLY A 112 -13.29 -7.94 1.34
N ALA A 113 -12.21 -8.68 1.08
CA ALA A 113 -11.97 -9.31 -0.22
C ALA A 113 -12.69 -10.67 -0.35
N ILE A 114 -12.96 -11.08 -1.58
CA ILE A 114 -13.54 -12.36 -1.95
C ILE A 114 -12.41 -13.24 -2.49
N VAL A 115 -11.97 -14.23 -1.70
CA VAL A 115 -10.89 -15.14 -2.11
C VAL A 115 -11.40 -16.10 -3.18
N VAL A 116 -10.64 -16.23 -4.27
CA VAL A 116 -10.90 -17.17 -5.36
C VAL A 116 -10.05 -18.42 -5.13
N ARG A 117 -10.70 -19.57 -4.98
CA ARG A 117 -10.05 -20.88 -4.74
C ARG A 117 -10.15 -21.74 -6.01
N PRO A 118 -9.04 -22.06 -6.68
CA PRO A 118 -9.06 -22.84 -7.92
C PRO A 118 -9.58 -24.28 -7.75
N GLU A 119 -9.52 -24.82 -6.53
CA GLU A 119 -9.90 -26.21 -6.20
C GLU A 119 -11.43 -26.46 -6.25
N GLU A 120 -12.26 -25.43 -6.38
CA GLU A 120 -13.74 -25.51 -6.27
C GLU A 120 -14.47 -25.51 -7.63
N GLY A 121 -13.77 -25.91 -8.71
CA GLY A 121 -14.30 -25.99 -10.09
C GLY A 121 -14.57 -27.40 -10.60
#